data_AF-A0A6A6DX92-F1
#
_entry.id   AF-A0A6A6DX92-F1
#
_cell.length_a   1.000
_cell.length_b   1.000
_cell.length_c   1.000
_cell.angle_alpha   90.00
_cell.angle_beta   90.00
_cell.angle_gamma   90.00
#
_symmetry.space_group_name_H-M   'P 1'
#
loop_
_entity.id
_entity.type
_entity.pdbx_description
1 polymer ?
#
loop_
_entity_poly.entity_id
_entity_poly.type
_entity_poly.pdbx_seq_one_letter_code
_entity_poly.pdbx_strand_id
1 'polypeptide(L)'
;MLDVSLVPDILIQQRVPVILLDILIQTMDRQTENGSWDEQPEVTACAIFTLGETLKLPWIHSIKPEVIQSLARGRVYLERHDKSNGNGYDVQVTEVKNSSNIFFPLRQAALKMNEFDQIPTLGRKTSKLLCVQSSQARKFKNFFSRVPAFINEPSWKLELWILQAFQFVPELSRVRLEIFPRKNVSEDKYLQYIPFTWISCSNGGSKMNLETQWEMMWVSLLMYQADEYMEAVVGQEFWHDLEWVKELVRKCCSPSTEKPTHKRNFNEMEISEMESNEMSLTRTDGRFVLAQKNEGSRKEVEEVFTGFIFHVRQHPKVFSSSKWLQVWLAKEIEKFPLAHIKHLEDCLLFSKEAEGSNQPTIFSSARVSYFDWVRTTSSDTTSCPFAFVLFLCCIHEPSKETLASGLPRYVVQSACRHLATMCRQHNDIGSVHRDYAEKNLNSINFSELIDGLEDADDSDLYQKQAALRKELLKISEFERKELDRDLGELDKLVDAKIMALLRVFVKVTDLYGQIYLIRDIGVTKIARDSK
;
A
#
# COMPACT_ATOMS: atom_id res chain seq x y z
N MET A 1 -4.28 -29.69 27.36
CA MET A 1 -3.29 -29.50 26.28
C MET A 1 -4.05 -29.12 25.03
N LEU A 2 -3.66 -28.02 24.37
CA LEU A 2 -4.21 -27.67 23.05
C LEU A 2 -3.70 -28.70 22.03
N ASP A 3 -4.61 -29.28 21.25
CA ASP A 3 -4.25 -30.10 20.10
C ASP A 3 -3.72 -29.18 19.00
N VAL A 4 -2.38 -29.16 18.86
CA VAL A 4 -1.67 -28.27 17.94
C VAL A 4 -2.00 -28.62 16.48
N SER A 5 -2.47 -29.84 16.20
CA SER A 5 -2.87 -30.25 14.83
C SER A 5 -4.15 -29.57 14.34
N LEU A 6 -4.97 -29.05 15.26
CA LEU A 6 -6.19 -28.31 14.95
C LEU A 6 -5.96 -26.80 14.81
N VAL A 7 -4.75 -26.31 15.10
CA VAL A 7 -4.42 -24.88 15.01
C VAL A 7 -3.86 -24.59 13.61
N PRO A 8 -4.50 -23.73 12.81
CA PRO A 8 -4.02 -23.41 11.47
C PRO A 8 -2.58 -22.86 11.49
N ASP A 9 -1.71 -23.37 10.64
CA ASP A 9 -0.31 -22.92 10.56
C ASP A 9 -0.20 -21.41 10.32
N ILE A 10 -1.09 -20.84 9.48
CA ILE A 10 -1.14 -19.41 9.21
C ILE A 10 -1.41 -18.56 10.48
N LEU A 11 -2.17 -19.11 11.44
CA LEU A 11 -2.43 -18.43 12.70
C LEU A 11 -1.14 -18.32 13.52
N ILE A 12 -0.41 -19.43 13.66
CA ILE A 12 0.81 -19.51 14.48
C ILE A 12 1.97 -18.77 13.82
N GLN A 13 2.17 -18.97 12.52
CA GLN A 13 3.36 -18.49 11.81
C GLN A 13 3.26 -17.03 11.41
N GLN A 14 2.06 -16.53 11.11
CA GLN A 14 1.88 -15.18 10.58
C GLN A 14 1.10 -14.28 11.53
N ARG A 15 -0.11 -14.68 11.95
CA ARG A 15 -1.02 -13.79 12.70
C ARG A 15 -0.55 -13.54 14.13
N VAL A 16 -0.13 -14.57 14.86
CA VAL A 16 0.32 -14.44 16.26
C VAL A 16 1.51 -13.48 16.40
N PRO A 17 2.61 -13.61 15.62
CA PRO A 17 3.71 -12.64 15.68
C PRO A 17 3.25 -11.20 15.41
N VAL A 18 2.42 -10.99 14.38
CA VAL A 18 1.90 -9.66 14.03
C VAL A 18 1.07 -9.08 15.18
N ILE A 19 0.19 -9.86 15.79
CA ILE A 19 -0.66 -9.42 16.92
C ILE A 19 0.20 -9.11 18.16
N LEU A 20 1.22 -9.91 18.46
CA LEU A 20 2.10 -9.67 19.60
C LEU A 20 2.91 -8.37 19.44
N LEU A 21 3.41 -8.11 18.24
CA LEU A 21 4.05 -6.83 17.93
C LEU A 21 3.05 -5.67 18.02
N ASP A 22 1.80 -5.89 17.61
CA ASP A 22 0.76 -4.86 17.70
C ASP A 22 0.41 -4.50 19.15
N ILE A 23 0.27 -5.52 20.00
CA ILE A 23 0.08 -5.34 21.44
C ILE A 23 1.23 -4.52 22.02
N LEU A 24 2.47 -4.81 21.64
CA LEU A 24 3.64 -4.07 22.10
C LEU A 24 3.61 -2.60 21.64
N ILE A 25 3.37 -2.34 20.35
CA ILE A 25 3.25 -0.99 19.79
C ILE A 25 2.18 -0.21 20.56
N GLN A 26 0.97 -0.75 20.66
CA GLN A 26 -0.15 -0.09 21.32
C GLN A 26 0.10 0.15 22.82
N THR A 27 0.75 -0.81 23.50
CA THR A 27 1.08 -0.64 24.92
C THR A 27 2.11 0.47 25.08
N MET A 28 3.18 0.51 24.29
CA MET A 28 4.18 1.57 24.39
C MET A 28 3.62 2.95 24.02
N ASP A 29 2.80 3.04 22.96
CA ASP A 29 2.23 4.30 22.48
C ASP A 29 1.24 4.96 23.46
N ARG A 30 0.55 4.17 24.28
CA ARG A 30 -0.46 4.67 25.22
C ARG A 30 0.12 5.12 26.56
N GLN A 31 1.42 4.92 26.79
CA GLN A 31 2.04 5.38 28.03
C GLN A 31 2.05 6.91 28.07
N THR A 32 1.50 7.49 29.13
CA THR A 32 1.49 8.94 29.33
C THR A 32 2.83 9.43 29.90
N GLU A 33 3.05 10.74 29.87
CA GLU A 33 4.31 11.37 30.33
C GLU A 33 4.64 11.08 31.80
N ASN A 34 3.61 10.88 32.65
CA ASN A 34 3.79 10.54 34.06
C ASN A 34 4.18 9.06 34.29
N GLY A 35 4.26 8.26 33.21
CA GLY A 35 4.60 6.84 33.22
C GLY A 35 3.42 5.89 33.33
N SER A 36 2.20 6.40 33.54
CA SER A 36 0.98 5.59 33.68
C SER A 36 0.36 5.18 32.34
N TRP A 37 -0.59 4.27 32.43
CA TRP A 37 -1.60 4.03 31.41
C TRP A 37 -2.96 4.47 31.95
N ASP A 38 -3.62 5.37 31.22
CA ASP A 38 -4.93 5.95 31.54
C ASP A 38 -5.02 6.58 32.95
N GLU A 39 -3.88 6.98 33.55
CA GLU A 39 -3.79 7.46 34.93
C GLU A 39 -4.37 6.49 35.97
N GLN A 40 -4.48 5.20 35.62
CA GLN A 40 -5.06 4.17 36.48
C GLN A 40 -3.98 3.19 36.95
N PRO A 41 -3.80 2.99 38.27
CA PRO A 41 -2.85 2.00 38.79
C PRO A 41 -3.11 0.58 38.28
N GLU A 42 -4.37 0.20 38.11
CA GLU A 42 -4.77 -1.13 37.64
C GLU A 42 -4.36 -1.35 36.19
N VAL A 43 -4.68 -0.38 35.31
CA VAL A 43 -4.32 -0.42 33.89
C VAL A 43 -2.79 -0.37 33.74
N THR A 44 -2.12 0.44 34.55
CA THR A 44 -0.65 0.52 34.59
C THR A 44 -0.02 -0.82 35.00
N ALA A 45 -0.57 -1.51 35.99
CA ALA A 45 -0.09 -2.83 36.39
C ALA A 45 -0.26 -3.85 35.26
N CYS A 46 -1.41 -3.87 34.57
CA CYS A 46 -1.64 -4.71 33.39
C CYS A 46 -0.61 -4.42 32.28
N ALA A 47 -0.38 -3.15 31.97
CA ALA A 47 0.58 -2.75 30.94
C ALA A 47 2.01 -3.19 31.30
N ILE A 48 2.43 -3.05 32.55
CA ILE A 48 3.74 -3.54 33.03
C ILE A 48 3.87 -5.05 32.79
N PHE A 49 2.83 -5.84 33.08
CA PHE A 49 2.85 -7.27 32.78
C PHE A 49 2.97 -7.55 31.29
N THR A 50 2.19 -6.85 30.46
CA THR A 50 2.26 -6.98 29.01
C THR A 50 3.67 -6.66 28.48
N LEU A 51 4.29 -5.59 28.96
CA LEU A 51 5.68 -5.25 28.60
C LEU A 51 6.68 -6.31 29.10
N GLY A 52 6.52 -6.80 30.32
CA GLY A 52 7.38 -7.85 30.88
C GLY A 52 7.28 -9.18 30.13
N GLU A 53 6.08 -9.56 29.69
CA GLU A 53 5.88 -10.77 28.87
C GLU A 53 6.42 -10.60 27.45
N THR A 54 6.25 -9.42 26.84
CA THR A 54 6.80 -9.13 25.51
C THR A 54 8.33 -9.07 25.49
N LEU A 55 9.00 -8.74 26.60
CA LEU A 55 10.47 -8.83 26.75
C LEU A 55 11.04 -10.25 26.54
N LYS A 56 10.19 -11.28 26.67
CA LYS A 56 10.56 -12.68 26.38
C LYS A 56 10.60 -12.96 24.86
N LEU A 57 10.04 -12.09 24.03
CA LEU A 57 10.01 -12.29 22.58
C LEU A 57 11.43 -12.17 21.99
N PRO A 58 11.87 -13.13 21.15
CA PRO A 58 13.23 -13.13 20.61
C PRO A 58 13.47 -12.06 19.54
N TRP A 59 12.40 -11.48 18.98
CA TRP A 59 12.49 -10.61 17.81
C TRP A 59 12.72 -9.13 18.17
N ILE A 60 12.52 -8.76 19.43
CA ILE A 60 12.53 -7.37 19.87
C ILE A 60 13.87 -6.95 20.51
N HIS A 61 14.93 -7.71 20.29
CA HIS A 61 16.22 -7.53 20.97
C HIS A 61 16.76 -6.10 20.91
N SER A 62 16.65 -5.47 19.75
CA SER A 62 17.10 -4.10 19.48
C SER A 62 16.29 -3.01 20.16
N ILE A 63 15.02 -3.29 20.52
CA ILE A 63 14.13 -2.33 21.19
C ILE A 63 13.93 -2.64 22.68
N LYS A 64 14.58 -3.69 23.20
CA LYS A 64 14.51 -4.05 24.63
C LYS A 64 14.81 -2.85 25.54
N PRO A 65 15.82 -1.99 25.28
CA PRO A 65 16.10 -0.84 26.13
C PRO A 65 14.90 0.10 26.29
N GLU A 66 14.17 0.37 25.21
CA GLU A 66 12.99 1.25 25.21
C GLU A 66 11.82 0.62 25.96
N VAL A 67 11.61 -0.69 25.81
CA VAL A 67 10.59 -1.45 26.56
C VAL A 67 10.90 -1.44 28.05
N ILE A 68 12.17 -1.67 28.43
CA ILE A 68 12.66 -1.62 29.82
C ILE A 68 12.43 -0.23 30.41
N GLN A 69 12.74 0.83 29.66
CA GLN A 69 12.54 2.21 30.11
C GLN A 69 11.05 2.52 30.34
N SER A 70 10.18 2.07 29.44
CA SER A 70 8.72 2.21 29.60
C SER A 70 8.21 1.49 30.85
N LEU A 71 8.68 0.26 31.08
CA LEU A 71 8.35 -0.53 32.26
C LEU A 71 8.82 0.19 33.54
N ALA A 72 10.05 0.70 33.56
CA ALA A 72 10.59 1.44 34.70
C ALA A 72 9.76 2.69 35.05
N ARG A 73 9.34 3.48 34.05
CA ARG A 73 8.44 4.63 34.27
C ARG A 73 7.10 4.21 34.88
N GLY A 74 6.52 3.11 34.41
CA GLY A 74 5.30 2.54 34.97
C GLY A 74 5.44 2.15 36.44
N ARG A 75 6.57 1.54 36.82
CA ARG A 75 6.84 1.22 38.22
C ARG A 75 6.94 2.46 39.09
N VAL A 76 7.67 3.49 38.64
CA VAL A 76 7.78 4.76 39.36
C VAL A 76 6.40 5.38 39.61
N TYR A 77 5.50 5.32 38.63
CA TYR A 77 4.11 5.76 38.80
C TYR A 77 3.39 4.96 39.89
N LEU A 78 3.46 3.62 39.83
CA LEU A 78 2.81 2.75 40.81
C LEU A 78 3.34 2.95 42.22
N GLU A 79 4.65 3.12 42.41
CA GLU A 79 5.27 3.36 43.71
C GLU A 79 4.80 4.66 44.35
N ARG A 80 4.67 5.73 43.55
CA ARG A 80 4.15 7.03 44.02
C ARG A 80 2.72 6.90 44.52
N HIS A 81 1.88 6.19 43.78
CA HIS A 81 0.50 5.91 44.17
C HIS A 81 0.37 4.92 45.33
N ASP A 82 1.42 4.16 45.66
CA ASP A 82 1.35 3.15 46.74
C ASP A 82 1.62 3.83 48.07
N LYS A 83 2.56 4.78 48.05
CA LYS A 83 2.89 5.68 49.16
C LYS A 83 1.74 6.64 49.51
N SER A 84 0.95 7.11 48.53
CA SER A 84 -0.20 7.99 48.78
C SER A 84 -1.39 7.27 49.44
N ASN A 85 -1.53 5.95 49.24
CA ASN A 85 -2.59 5.14 49.84
C ASN A 85 -2.19 4.55 51.21
N GLY A 86 -1.02 4.95 51.74
CA GLY A 86 -0.49 4.50 53.04
C GLY A 86 -1.21 5.06 54.27
N ASN A 87 -2.21 5.93 54.11
CA ASN A 87 -3.14 6.28 55.19
C ASN A 87 -4.31 5.29 55.21
N GLY A 88 -4.08 4.13 55.81
CA GLY A 88 -5.07 3.23 56.40
C GLY A 88 -6.41 3.08 55.67
N TYR A 89 -6.45 2.25 54.63
CA TYR A 89 -7.70 1.55 54.34
C TYR A 89 -7.80 0.36 55.30
N ASP A 90 -8.48 0.59 56.42
CA ASP A 90 -9.08 -0.48 57.20
C ASP A 90 -10.03 -1.23 56.26
N VAL A 91 -9.66 -2.45 55.85
CA VAL A 91 -10.51 -3.32 55.05
C VAL A 91 -11.62 -3.85 55.96
N GLN A 92 -12.59 -3.00 56.27
CA GLN A 92 -13.92 -3.47 56.62
C GLN A 92 -14.57 -3.95 55.33
N VAL A 93 -14.63 -5.28 55.21
CA VAL A 93 -15.46 -6.00 54.24
C VAL A 93 -16.90 -5.56 54.47
N THR A 94 -17.33 -4.52 53.76
CA THR A 94 -18.74 -4.23 53.56
C THR A 94 -19.05 -4.41 52.09
N GLU A 95 -20.08 -5.22 51.87
CA GLU A 95 -20.59 -5.66 50.59
C GLU A 95 -20.81 -4.48 49.62
N VAL A 96 -20.68 -4.78 48.32
CA VAL A 96 -20.92 -3.90 47.16
C VAL A 96 -19.71 -3.07 46.69
N LYS A 97 -18.70 -3.77 46.16
CA LYS A 97 -17.95 -3.46 44.91
C LYS A 97 -16.87 -4.53 44.69
N ASN A 98 -17.21 -5.62 44.00
CA ASN A 98 -16.34 -6.78 43.74
C ASN A 98 -15.15 -6.51 42.78
N SER A 99 -14.77 -5.26 42.54
CA SER A 99 -13.68 -4.90 41.62
C SER A 99 -12.33 -4.69 42.32
N SER A 100 -12.21 -4.75 43.65
CA SER A 100 -10.99 -4.28 44.36
C SER A 100 -9.99 -5.38 44.77
N ASN A 101 -10.40 -6.66 44.82
CA ASN A 101 -9.58 -7.70 45.45
C ASN A 101 -8.51 -8.35 44.54
N ILE A 102 -8.64 -8.33 43.21
CA ILE A 102 -7.67 -8.96 42.30
C ILE A 102 -6.54 -7.99 41.90
N PHE A 103 -6.81 -6.68 41.93
CA PHE A 103 -5.86 -5.69 41.43
C PHE A 103 -4.76 -5.33 42.42
N PHE A 104 -5.01 -5.45 43.73
CA PHE A 104 -3.95 -5.27 44.72
C PHE A 104 -2.82 -6.31 44.56
N PRO A 105 -3.10 -7.64 44.46
CA PRO A 105 -2.09 -8.63 44.09
C PRO A 105 -1.40 -8.35 42.75
N LEU A 106 -2.15 -7.93 41.73
CA LEU A 106 -1.61 -7.62 40.40
C LEU A 106 -0.61 -6.48 40.48
N ARG A 107 -0.95 -5.39 41.16
CA ARG A 107 -0.07 -4.25 41.38
C ARG A 107 1.21 -4.64 42.11
N GLN A 108 1.08 -5.41 43.19
CA GLN A 108 2.24 -5.90 43.96
C GLN A 108 3.13 -6.81 43.12
N ALA A 109 2.54 -7.66 42.28
CA ALA A 109 3.29 -8.52 41.39
C ALA A 109 3.97 -7.73 40.25
N ALA A 110 3.35 -6.66 39.74
CA ALA A 110 3.97 -5.76 38.76
C ALA A 110 5.20 -5.02 39.33
N LEU A 111 5.13 -4.59 40.59
CA LEU A 111 6.27 -3.99 41.30
C LEU A 111 7.41 -5.00 41.54
N LYS A 112 7.07 -6.28 41.76
CA LYS A 112 8.02 -7.37 42.03
C LYS A 112 8.55 -8.10 40.80
N MET A 113 8.10 -7.74 39.60
CA MET A 113 8.58 -8.35 38.37
C MET A 113 10.10 -8.12 38.28
N ASN A 114 10.90 -9.19 38.14
CA ASN A 114 12.37 -9.15 38.35
C ASN A 114 13.10 -8.04 37.58
N GLU A 115 14.27 -7.69 38.11
CA GLU A 115 15.25 -6.78 37.48
C GLU A 115 15.66 -7.30 36.09
N PHE A 116 15.84 -6.36 35.18
CA PHE A 116 15.67 -6.47 33.73
C PHE A 116 16.62 -7.43 33.01
N ASP A 117 17.66 -7.93 33.68
CA ASP A 117 18.75 -8.71 33.09
C ASP A 117 18.51 -10.22 33.03
N GLN A 118 17.45 -10.73 33.67
CA GLN A 118 17.20 -12.19 33.78
C GLN A 118 15.96 -12.70 33.04
N ILE A 119 15.28 -11.88 32.22
CA ILE A 119 14.07 -12.34 31.51
C ILE A 119 14.46 -13.38 30.44
N PRO A 120 14.09 -14.66 30.59
CA PRO A 120 14.48 -15.69 29.64
C PRO A 120 13.77 -15.44 28.31
N THR A 121 14.55 -15.44 27.24
CA THR A 121 14.00 -15.32 25.88
C THR A 121 13.38 -16.65 25.46
N LEU A 122 12.23 -16.61 24.79
CA LEU A 122 11.57 -17.80 24.26
C LEU A 122 12.50 -18.55 23.29
N GLY A 123 12.38 -19.88 23.28
CA GLY A 123 13.32 -20.77 22.60
C GLY A 123 13.30 -20.72 21.07
N ARG A 124 14.14 -21.56 20.46
CA ARG A 124 14.44 -21.59 19.01
C ARG A 124 13.21 -21.70 18.11
N LYS A 125 12.14 -22.38 18.53
CA LYS A 125 10.89 -22.49 17.75
C LYS A 125 10.24 -21.12 17.54
N THR A 126 10.15 -20.32 18.60
CA THR A 126 9.62 -18.96 18.55
C THR A 126 10.52 -18.04 17.74
N SER A 127 11.84 -18.17 17.88
CA SER A 127 12.79 -17.36 17.09
C SER A 127 12.61 -17.51 15.58
N LYS A 128 12.14 -18.68 15.10
CA LYS A 128 11.90 -18.93 13.67
C LYS A 128 10.60 -18.33 13.13
N LEU A 129 9.65 -17.93 13.98
CA LEU A 129 8.35 -17.39 13.54
C LEU A 129 8.49 -16.00 12.92
N LEU A 130 9.57 -15.26 13.22
CA LEU A 130 9.88 -13.98 12.61
C LEU A 130 11.36 -13.97 12.25
N CYS A 131 11.64 -14.14 10.97
CA CYS A 131 12.99 -14.16 10.42
C CYS A 131 13.17 -13.01 9.45
N VAL A 132 13.46 -11.81 9.98
CA VAL A 132 13.84 -10.67 9.15
C VAL A 132 15.36 -10.61 9.11
N GLN A 133 15.92 -10.53 7.91
CA GLN A 133 17.36 -10.31 7.77
C GLN A 133 17.73 -8.97 8.40
N SER A 134 18.60 -8.99 9.41
CA SER A 134 18.95 -7.79 10.19
C SER A 134 19.53 -6.66 9.34
N SER A 135 20.25 -7.01 8.27
CA SER A 135 20.78 -6.06 7.28
C SER A 135 19.67 -5.35 6.51
N GLN A 136 18.58 -6.05 6.20
CA GLN A 136 17.44 -5.55 5.44
C GLN A 136 16.55 -4.65 6.30
N ALA A 137 16.25 -5.06 7.54
CA ALA A 137 15.54 -4.23 8.51
C ALA A 137 16.29 -2.90 8.75
N ARG A 138 17.62 -2.95 8.88
CA ARG A 138 18.45 -1.76 9.05
C ARG A 138 18.41 -0.82 7.84
N LYS A 139 18.44 -1.37 6.62
CA LYS A 139 18.29 -0.57 5.38
C LYS A 139 16.94 0.15 5.35
N PHE A 140 15.86 -0.56 5.66
CA PHE A 140 14.51 0.02 5.74
C PHE A 140 14.42 1.12 6.80
N LYS A 141 14.93 0.87 8.00
CA LYS A 141 14.96 1.86 9.09
C LYS A 141 15.72 3.13 8.69
N ASN A 142 16.90 2.97 8.09
CA ASN A 142 17.72 4.10 7.64
C ASN A 142 17.06 4.90 6.52
N PHE A 143 16.32 4.24 5.63
CA PHE A 143 15.56 4.90 4.57
C PHE A 143 14.37 5.66 5.16
N PHE A 144 13.49 4.97 5.88
CA PHE A 144 12.23 5.55 6.36
C PHE A 144 12.43 6.62 7.44
N SER A 145 13.48 6.56 8.25
CA SER A 145 13.82 7.63 9.20
C SER A 145 14.14 8.98 8.54
N ARG A 146 14.36 9.02 7.22
CA ARG A 146 14.62 10.25 6.45
C ARG A 146 13.41 10.71 5.65
N VAL A 147 12.35 9.91 5.60
CA VAL A 147 11.12 10.26 4.89
C VAL A 147 10.35 11.28 5.74
N PRO A 148 9.85 12.39 5.18
CA PRO A 148 9.17 13.44 5.94
C PRO A 148 8.05 12.93 6.85
N ALA A 149 7.27 11.94 6.40
CA ALA A 149 6.21 11.31 7.19
C ALA A 149 6.67 10.68 8.52
N PHE A 150 7.97 10.34 8.66
CA PHE A 150 8.50 9.59 9.81
C PHE A 150 9.66 10.28 10.53
N ILE A 151 10.03 11.51 10.13
CA ILE A 151 11.21 12.20 10.70
C ILE A 151 11.11 12.41 12.22
N ASN A 152 9.88 12.54 12.73
CA ASN A 152 9.58 12.74 14.15
C ASN A 152 9.16 11.44 14.86
N GLU A 153 9.08 10.31 14.15
CA GLU A 153 8.65 9.06 14.75
C GLU A 153 9.79 8.40 15.55
N PRO A 154 9.50 7.82 16.73
CA PRO A 154 10.51 7.13 17.51
C PRO A 154 11.15 5.96 16.75
N SER A 155 12.47 5.84 16.89
CA SER A 155 13.27 4.77 16.25
C SER A 155 12.76 3.36 16.59
N TRP A 156 12.34 3.11 17.84
CA TRP A 156 11.79 1.82 18.27
C TRP A 156 10.51 1.45 17.53
N LYS A 157 9.70 2.45 17.18
CA LYS A 157 8.39 2.28 16.55
C LYS A 157 8.52 1.92 15.08
N LEU A 158 9.40 2.63 14.37
CA LEU A 158 9.79 2.28 13.00
C LEU A 158 10.29 0.85 12.91
N GLU A 159 11.09 0.42 13.88
CA GLU A 159 11.63 -0.94 13.93
C GLU A 159 10.54 -1.99 14.14
N LEU A 160 9.57 -1.75 15.02
CA LEU A 160 8.42 -2.63 15.20
C LEU A 160 7.55 -2.73 13.96
N TRP A 161 7.24 -1.61 13.31
CA TRP A 161 6.49 -1.61 12.05
C TRP A 161 7.21 -2.37 10.96
N ILE A 162 8.54 -2.25 10.86
CA ILE A 162 9.34 -3.04 9.92
C ILE A 162 9.20 -4.53 10.24
N LEU A 163 9.41 -4.95 11.49
CA LEU A 163 9.29 -6.37 11.85
C LEU A 163 7.89 -6.92 11.53
N GLN A 164 6.85 -6.14 11.78
CA GLN A 164 5.47 -6.52 11.50
C GLN A 164 5.19 -6.58 9.99
N ALA A 165 5.63 -5.59 9.22
CA ALA A 165 5.48 -5.53 7.77
C ALA A 165 6.12 -6.72 7.05
N PHE A 166 7.33 -7.12 7.46
CA PHE A 166 8.05 -8.22 6.83
C PHE A 166 7.34 -9.58 6.94
N GLN A 167 6.40 -9.73 7.87
CA GLN A 167 5.60 -10.96 7.98
C GLN A 167 4.59 -11.16 6.84
N PHE A 168 4.27 -10.11 6.09
CA PHE A 168 3.36 -10.19 4.96
C PHE A 168 4.08 -10.44 3.62
N VAL A 169 5.40 -10.22 3.57
CA VAL A 169 6.20 -10.35 2.34
C VAL A 169 6.18 -11.78 1.75
N PRO A 170 6.32 -12.87 2.54
CA PRO A 170 6.28 -14.23 1.98
C PRO A 170 4.93 -14.55 1.32
N GLU A 171 3.84 -14.11 1.94
CA GLU A 171 2.50 -14.37 1.42
C GLU A 171 2.23 -13.55 0.16
N LEU A 172 2.60 -12.26 0.13
CA LEU A 172 2.54 -11.46 -1.10
C LEU A 172 3.37 -12.09 -2.22
N SER A 173 4.54 -12.65 -1.89
CA SER A 173 5.40 -13.33 -2.86
C SER A 173 4.75 -14.60 -3.44
N ARG A 174 3.89 -15.28 -2.66
CA ARG A 174 3.18 -16.49 -3.07
C ARG A 174 2.05 -16.18 -4.06
N VAL A 175 1.28 -15.13 -3.78
CA VAL A 175 0.09 -14.76 -4.56
C VAL A 175 0.38 -13.87 -5.78
N ARG A 176 1.60 -13.32 -5.89
CA ARG A 176 1.94 -12.34 -6.93
C ARG A 176 1.69 -12.82 -8.36
N LEU A 177 1.83 -14.11 -8.67
CA LEU A 177 1.69 -14.58 -10.05
C LEU A 177 0.29 -15.11 -10.38
N GLU A 178 -0.70 -14.90 -9.51
CA GLU A 178 -2.04 -15.47 -9.70
C GLU A 178 -2.82 -14.85 -10.86
N ILE A 179 -2.64 -13.55 -11.13
CA ILE A 179 -3.37 -12.82 -12.18
C ILE A 179 -2.43 -12.37 -13.30
N PHE A 180 -1.34 -11.70 -12.95
CA PHE A 180 -0.41 -11.12 -13.92
C PHE A 180 0.81 -12.03 -14.12
N PRO A 181 1.05 -12.55 -15.34
CA PRO A 181 2.29 -13.23 -15.64
C PRO A 181 3.44 -12.21 -15.65
N ARG A 182 4.61 -12.64 -15.17
CA ARG A 182 5.79 -11.76 -15.11
C ARG A 182 6.60 -11.89 -16.40
N LYS A 183 6.57 -10.87 -17.25
CA LYS A 183 7.32 -10.83 -18.53
C LYS A 183 8.03 -9.48 -18.70
N ASN A 184 9.30 -9.52 -19.11
CA ASN A 184 10.11 -8.35 -19.49
C ASN A 184 10.26 -7.22 -18.43
N VAL A 185 10.18 -7.54 -17.13
CA VAL A 185 10.23 -6.56 -16.02
C VAL A 185 11.34 -6.84 -15.01
N SER A 186 11.94 -5.77 -14.45
CA SER A 186 13.00 -5.83 -13.41
C SER A 186 12.50 -6.43 -12.09
N GLU A 187 13.34 -6.70 -11.07
CA GLU A 187 12.95 -7.33 -9.78
C GLU A 187 11.82 -6.63 -9.01
N ASP A 188 11.06 -7.39 -8.20
CA ASP A 188 9.91 -6.95 -7.39
C ASP A 188 10.30 -6.02 -6.20
N LYS A 189 10.86 -4.85 -6.49
CA LYS A 189 11.36 -3.92 -5.45
C LYS A 189 10.24 -3.46 -4.51
N TYR A 190 9.00 -3.35 -5.00
CA TYR A 190 7.83 -2.85 -4.27
C TYR A 190 7.27 -3.84 -3.22
N LEU A 191 7.55 -5.15 -3.33
CA LEU A 191 6.97 -6.17 -2.43
C LEU A 191 7.25 -5.92 -0.95
N GLN A 192 8.39 -5.30 -0.63
CA GLN A 192 8.77 -4.99 0.75
C GLN A 192 8.22 -3.64 1.23
N TYR A 193 7.93 -2.72 0.32
CA TYR A 193 7.35 -1.41 0.65
C TYR A 193 5.86 -1.54 0.96
N ILE A 194 5.14 -2.37 0.19
CA ILE A 194 3.68 -2.54 0.33
C ILE A 194 3.26 -2.82 1.78
N PRO A 195 3.78 -3.85 2.47
CA PRO A 195 3.35 -4.09 3.85
C PRO A 195 3.72 -2.94 4.79
N PHE A 196 4.90 -2.36 4.60
CA PHE A 196 5.39 -1.31 5.48
C PHE A 196 4.52 -0.05 5.40
N THR A 197 4.12 0.38 4.20
CA THR A 197 3.29 1.57 4.03
C THR A 197 1.94 1.40 4.73
N TRP A 198 1.28 0.25 4.58
CA TRP A 198 0.00 -0.01 5.23
C TRP A 198 0.15 -0.07 6.75
N ILE A 199 1.12 -0.84 7.26
CA ILE A 199 1.35 -1.04 8.70
C ILE A 199 1.73 0.26 9.41
N SER A 200 2.65 1.05 8.84
CA SER A 200 3.13 2.28 9.47
C SER A 200 2.05 3.36 9.48
N CYS A 201 1.33 3.55 8.36
CA CYS A 201 0.25 4.55 8.29
C CYS A 201 -0.95 4.21 9.19
N SER A 202 -1.26 2.91 9.36
CA SER A 202 -2.29 2.45 10.29
C SER A 202 -1.84 2.38 11.75
N ASN A 203 -0.55 2.63 12.02
CA ASN A 203 0.09 2.44 13.32
C ASN A 203 -0.16 1.03 13.88
N GLY A 204 0.34 0.02 13.16
CA GLY A 204 -0.03 -1.37 13.40
C GLY A 204 -1.52 -1.59 13.15
N GLY A 205 -2.19 -2.36 13.99
CA GLY A 205 -3.62 -2.65 13.95
C GLY A 205 -4.52 -1.60 14.59
N SER A 206 -3.95 -0.47 15.08
CA SER A 206 -4.71 0.48 15.91
C SER A 206 -5.78 1.28 15.15
N LYS A 207 -5.48 1.75 13.93
CA LYS A 207 -6.43 2.54 13.12
C LYS A 207 -7.21 1.69 12.12
N MET A 208 -6.64 0.57 11.71
CA MET A 208 -7.19 -0.31 10.67
C MET A 208 -6.88 -1.75 11.04
N ASN A 209 -7.86 -2.65 10.93
CA ASN A 209 -7.66 -4.05 11.29
C ASN A 209 -6.78 -4.79 10.26
N LEU A 210 -6.22 -5.94 10.67
CA LEU A 210 -5.30 -6.74 9.84
C LEU A 210 -5.94 -7.31 8.56
N GLU A 211 -7.26 -7.57 8.57
CA GLU A 211 -7.97 -8.08 7.38
C GLU A 211 -8.00 -6.98 6.30
N THR A 212 -8.47 -5.79 6.64
CA THR A 212 -8.48 -4.63 5.72
C THR A 212 -7.06 -4.25 5.28
N GLN A 213 -6.06 -4.33 6.16
CA GLN A 213 -4.66 -4.13 5.79
C GLN A 213 -4.21 -5.14 4.73
N TRP A 214 -4.50 -6.42 4.92
CA TRP A 214 -4.16 -7.47 3.96
C TRP A 214 -4.83 -7.23 2.60
N GLU A 215 -6.14 -6.94 2.60
CA GLU A 215 -6.86 -6.62 1.36
C GLU A 215 -6.17 -5.50 0.60
N MET A 216 -5.80 -4.43 1.31
CA MET A 216 -5.18 -3.28 0.67
C MET A 216 -3.72 -3.50 0.27
N MET A 217 -2.96 -4.35 0.97
CA MET A 217 -1.64 -4.81 0.53
C MET A 217 -1.75 -5.59 -0.79
N TRP A 218 -2.73 -6.48 -0.88
CA TRP A 218 -2.98 -7.28 -2.08
C TRP A 218 -3.43 -6.41 -3.26
N VAL A 219 -4.31 -5.44 -3.03
CA VAL A 219 -4.69 -4.43 -4.04
C VAL A 219 -3.47 -3.65 -4.49
N SER A 220 -2.62 -3.19 -3.56
CA SER A 220 -1.38 -2.47 -3.91
C SER A 220 -0.45 -3.32 -4.77
N LEU A 221 -0.37 -4.63 -4.53
CA LEU A 221 0.40 -5.56 -5.37
C LEU A 221 -0.17 -5.59 -6.79
N LEU A 222 -1.49 -5.76 -6.95
CA LEU A 222 -2.11 -5.73 -8.27
C LEU A 222 -1.91 -4.41 -9.00
N MET A 223 -1.90 -3.29 -8.27
CA MET A 223 -1.69 -1.96 -8.84
C MET A 223 -0.33 -1.86 -9.55
N TYR A 224 0.74 -2.32 -8.90
CA TYR A 224 2.08 -2.36 -9.51
C TYR A 224 2.12 -3.30 -10.72
N GLN A 225 1.51 -4.47 -10.60
CA GLN A 225 1.55 -5.47 -11.67
C GLN A 225 0.73 -5.07 -12.89
N ALA A 226 -0.41 -4.39 -12.68
CA ALA A 226 -1.20 -3.89 -13.78
C ALA A 226 -0.47 -2.76 -14.52
N ASP A 227 0.16 -1.83 -13.80
CA ASP A 227 1.01 -0.78 -14.35
C ASP A 227 2.14 -1.38 -15.21
N GLU A 228 2.90 -2.32 -14.64
CA GLU A 228 3.94 -3.08 -15.33
C GLU A 228 3.43 -3.81 -16.58
N TYR A 229 2.27 -4.46 -16.49
CA TYR A 229 1.68 -5.20 -17.60
C TYR A 229 1.26 -4.27 -18.74
N MET A 230 0.67 -3.11 -18.41
CA MET A 230 0.31 -2.10 -19.40
C MET A 230 1.55 -1.57 -20.13
N GLU A 231 2.67 -1.38 -19.44
CA GLU A 231 3.90 -0.87 -20.06
C GLU A 231 4.69 -1.94 -20.82
N ALA A 232 4.92 -3.11 -20.20
CA ALA A 232 5.85 -4.12 -20.69
C ALA A 232 5.22 -5.11 -21.69
N VAL A 233 3.90 -5.32 -21.61
CA VAL A 233 3.18 -6.23 -22.52
C VAL A 233 2.33 -5.42 -23.50
N VAL A 234 1.40 -4.60 -23.01
CA VAL A 234 0.51 -3.85 -23.91
C VAL A 234 1.30 -2.80 -24.71
N GLY A 235 2.11 -2.00 -24.03
CA GLY A 235 2.92 -0.95 -24.65
C GLY A 235 4.01 -1.45 -25.60
N GLN A 236 4.48 -2.70 -25.45
CA GLN A 236 5.55 -3.25 -26.31
C GLN A 236 5.03 -4.20 -27.39
N GLU A 237 4.08 -5.09 -27.06
CA GLU A 237 3.61 -6.13 -27.97
C GLU A 237 2.37 -5.70 -28.76
N PHE A 238 1.58 -4.75 -28.24
CA PHE A 238 0.29 -4.34 -28.80
C PHE A 238 0.22 -2.85 -29.20
N TRP A 239 1.35 -2.16 -29.30
CA TRP A 239 1.39 -0.73 -29.65
C TRP A 239 0.74 -0.39 -31.01
N HIS A 240 0.70 -1.35 -31.94
CA HIS A 240 0.03 -1.23 -33.23
C HIS A 240 -1.47 -1.54 -33.20
N ASP A 241 -1.97 -2.12 -32.11
CA ASP A 241 -3.30 -2.73 -32.02
C ASP A 241 -4.02 -2.30 -30.74
N LEU A 242 -3.74 -1.08 -30.28
CA LEU A 242 -4.30 -0.52 -29.06
C LEU A 242 -5.83 -0.42 -29.08
N GLU A 243 -6.44 -0.22 -30.26
CA GLU A 243 -7.90 -0.22 -30.39
C GLU A 243 -8.53 -1.58 -30.05
N TRP A 244 -7.91 -2.69 -30.49
CA TRP A 244 -8.36 -4.03 -30.10
C TRP A 244 -8.31 -4.21 -28.57
N VAL A 245 -7.24 -3.74 -27.92
CA VAL A 245 -7.11 -3.79 -26.45
C VAL A 245 -8.20 -2.95 -25.77
N LYS A 246 -8.55 -1.76 -26.31
CA LYS A 246 -9.67 -0.94 -25.78
C LYS A 246 -11.00 -1.66 -25.89
N GLU A 247 -11.28 -2.28 -27.03
CA GLU A 247 -12.51 -3.05 -27.24
C GLU A 247 -12.59 -4.25 -26.30
N LEU A 248 -11.48 -4.95 -26.10
CA LEU A 248 -11.37 -6.04 -25.12
C LEU A 248 -11.67 -5.56 -23.69
N VAL A 249 -11.06 -4.45 -23.25
CA VAL A 249 -11.32 -3.87 -21.92
C VAL A 249 -12.80 -3.54 -21.75
N ARG A 250 -13.43 -2.88 -22.73
CA ARG A 250 -14.87 -2.56 -22.70
C ARG A 250 -15.74 -3.82 -22.66
N LYS A 251 -15.37 -4.86 -23.40
CA LYS A 251 -16.03 -6.17 -23.37
C LYS A 251 -15.93 -6.80 -21.97
N CYS A 252 -14.75 -6.81 -21.35
CA CYS A 252 -14.55 -7.36 -20.00
C CYS A 252 -15.29 -6.56 -18.92
N CYS A 253 -15.45 -5.24 -19.08
CA CYS A 253 -16.18 -4.39 -18.12
C CYS A 253 -17.70 -4.37 -18.34
N SER A 254 -18.19 -4.80 -19.50
CA SER A 254 -19.62 -4.88 -19.78
C SER A 254 -20.33 -5.83 -18.80
N PRO A 255 -21.54 -5.51 -18.32
CA PRO A 255 -22.29 -6.41 -17.45
C PRO A 255 -22.67 -7.67 -18.25
N SER A 256 -22.00 -8.79 -18.00
CA SER A 256 -22.34 -10.07 -18.64
C SER A 256 -23.82 -10.40 -18.41
N THR A 257 -24.56 -10.55 -19.51
CA THR A 257 -25.91 -11.13 -19.50
C THR A 257 -25.89 -12.64 -19.29
N GLU A 258 -24.71 -13.26 -19.37
CA GLU A 258 -24.51 -14.70 -19.20
C GLU A 258 -23.99 -15.02 -17.79
N LYS A 259 -24.70 -15.91 -17.10
CA LYS A 259 -24.23 -16.49 -15.83
C LYS A 259 -22.92 -17.23 -16.12
N PRO A 260 -21.84 -16.99 -15.35
CA PRO A 260 -20.61 -17.75 -15.55
C PRO A 260 -20.86 -19.22 -15.24
N THR A 261 -20.91 -20.05 -16.27
CA THR A 261 -20.76 -21.50 -16.16
C THR A 261 -19.27 -21.80 -15.93
N HIS A 262 -19.01 -22.65 -14.96
CA HIS A 262 -17.71 -23.12 -14.47
C HIS A 262 -17.02 -22.28 -13.39
N LYS A 263 -17.22 -22.73 -12.14
CA LYS A 263 -16.15 -22.73 -11.13
C LYS A 263 -14.98 -23.55 -11.70
N ARG A 264 -13.97 -22.90 -12.28
CA ARG A 264 -12.64 -23.52 -12.40
C ARG A 264 -11.88 -23.18 -11.13
N ASN A 265 -11.74 -24.19 -10.26
CA ASN A 265 -10.79 -24.14 -9.15
C ASN A 265 -9.39 -24.03 -9.75
N PHE A 266 -8.67 -22.95 -9.43
CA PHE A 266 -7.30 -22.68 -9.89
C PHE A 266 -6.22 -23.56 -9.21
N ASN A 267 -6.58 -24.72 -8.62
CA ASN A 267 -5.68 -25.50 -7.75
C ASN A 267 -5.26 -26.88 -8.25
N GLU A 268 -5.56 -27.27 -9.49
CA GLU A 268 -5.01 -28.50 -10.07
C GLU A 268 -4.33 -28.18 -11.41
N MET A 269 -3.05 -27.85 -11.33
CA MET A 269 -2.14 -27.98 -12.46
C MET A 269 -1.42 -29.32 -12.26
N GLU A 270 -2.04 -30.39 -12.78
CA GLU A 270 -1.38 -31.69 -12.90
C GLU A 270 -0.13 -31.55 -13.75
N ILE A 271 1.00 -31.93 -13.15
CA ILE A 271 2.27 -32.15 -13.80
C ILE A 271 2.08 -33.40 -14.66
N SER A 272 1.94 -33.22 -15.98
CA SER A 272 2.04 -34.31 -16.95
C SER A 272 3.26 -34.07 -17.85
N GLU A 273 4.28 -34.85 -17.53
CA GLU A 273 5.38 -35.40 -18.34
C GLU A 273 5.59 -34.80 -19.75
N MET A 274 6.72 -34.10 -19.88
CA MET A 274 7.41 -33.91 -21.15
C MET A 274 7.91 -35.26 -21.67
N GLU A 275 7.13 -35.91 -22.53
CA GLU A 275 7.68 -36.88 -23.47
C GLU A 275 8.11 -36.17 -24.76
N SER A 276 9.38 -36.39 -25.08
CA SER A 276 10.08 -36.07 -26.31
C SER A 276 9.26 -36.41 -27.55
N ASN A 277 9.09 -35.43 -28.46
CA ASN A 277 8.87 -35.76 -29.86
C ASN A 277 9.86 -35.00 -30.75
N GLU A 278 10.72 -35.80 -31.37
CA GLU A 278 11.72 -35.40 -32.35
C GLU A 278 11.06 -34.76 -33.57
N MET A 279 11.55 -33.55 -33.87
CA MET A 279 11.92 -33.05 -35.19
C MET A 279 11.31 -33.76 -36.42
N SER A 280 10.23 -33.17 -36.95
CA SER A 280 9.94 -33.26 -38.39
C SER A 280 9.99 -31.86 -38.99
N LEU A 281 11.09 -31.59 -39.70
CA LEU A 281 11.34 -30.36 -40.45
C LEU A 281 10.43 -30.33 -41.69
N THR A 282 9.21 -29.81 -41.53
CA THR A 282 8.41 -29.34 -42.67
C THR A 282 8.45 -27.82 -42.73
N ARG A 283 9.22 -27.36 -43.70
CA ARG A 283 9.42 -25.98 -44.17
C ARG A 283 8.06 -25.28 -44.31
N THR A 284 7.66 -24.52 -43.29
CA THR A 284 6.40 -23.76 -43.27
C THR A 284 6.70 -22.26 -43.25
N ASP A 285 6.02 -21.53 -44.13
CA ASP A 285 6.12 -20.09 -44.33
C ASP A 285 6.03 -19.33 -42.99
N GLY A 286 6.93 -18.36 -42.79
CA GLY A 286 6.99 -17.51 -41.59
C GLY A 286 5.71 -16.75 -41.26
N ARG A 287 4.72 -16.70 -42.17
CA ARG A 287 3.38 -16.14 -41.93
C ARG A 287 2.51 -16.99 -41.01
N PHE A 288 2.63 -18.31 -41.04
CA PHE A 288 1.79 -19.19 -40.20
C PHE A 288 2.24 -19.17 -38.73
N VAL A 289 3.55 -19.06 -38.49
CA VAL A 289 4.15 -18.96 -37.15
C VAL A 289 3.85 -17.60 -36.49
N LEU A 290 3.84 -16.51 -37.27
CA LEU A 290 3.46 -15.17 -36.77
C LEU A 290 1.98 -15.08 -36.40
N ALA A 291 1.09 -15.70 -37.19
CA ALA A 291 -0.35 -15.73 -36.91
C ALA A 291 -0.68 -16.51 -35.62
N GLN A 292 -0.08 -17.69 -35.43
CA GLN A 292 -0.26 -18.48 -34.21
C GLN A 292 0.34 -17.82 -32.96
N LYS A 293 1.48 -17.13 -33.11
CA LYS A 293 2.09 -16.35 -32.02
C LYS A 293 1.22 -15.17 -31.60
N ASN A 294 0.61 -14.46 -32.57
CA ASN A 294 -0.30 -13.36 -32.29
C ASN A 294 -1.62 -13.82 -31.64
N GLU A 295 -2.15 -14.98 -32.04
CA GLU A 295 -3.36 -15.55 -31.45
C GLU A 295 -3.14 -16.01 -30.00
N GLY A 296 -1.99 -16.64 -29.71
CA GLY A 296 -1.58 -17.00 -28.35
C GLY A 296 -1.42 -15.77 -27.43
N SER A 297 -0.72 -14.72 -27.90
CA SER A 297 -0.55 -13.47 -27.13
C SER A 297 -1.88 -12.76 -26.88
N ARG A 298 -2.77 -12.68 -27.87
CA ARG A 298 -4.10 -12.06 -27.69
C ARG A 298 -4.95 -12.79 -26.66
N LYS A 299 -4.92 -14.13 -26.68
CA LYS A 299 -5.63 -14.96 -25.71
C LYS A 299 -5.13 -14.72 -24.28
N GLU A 300 -3.81 -14.64 -24.09
CA GLU A 300 -3.23 -14.33 -22.79
C GLU A 300 -3.68 -12.95 -22.27
N VAL A 301 -3.65 -11.92 -23.13
CA VAL A 301 -4.12 -10.58 -22.75
C VAL A 301 -5.62 -10.58 -22.39
N GLU A 302 -6.45 -11.32 -23.14
CA GLU A 302 -7.87 -11.52 -22.80
C GLU A 302 -8.06 -12.21 -21.46
N GLU A 303 -7.29 -13.27 -21.17
CA GLU A 303 -7.32 -13.99 -19.89
C GLU A 303 -6.89 -13.09 -18.72
N VAL A 304 -5.83 -12.30 -18.88
CA VAL A 304 -5.31 -11.38 -17.84
C VAL A 304 -6.33 -10.27 -17.54
N PHE A 305 -6.84 -9.56 -18.54
CA PHE A 305 -7.82 -8.49 -18.30
C PHE A 305 -9.12 -9.04 -17.73
N THR A 306 -9.60 -10.19 -18.24
CA THR A 306 -10.79 -10.85 -17.70
C THR A 306 -10.57 -11.24 -16.25
N GLY A 307 -9.43 -11.87 -15.93
CA GLY A 307 -9.07 -12.27 -14.58
C GLY A 307 -8.98 -11.09 -13.62
N PHE A 308 -8.26 -10.03 -14.00
CA PHE A 308 -8.11 -8.82 -13.20
C PHE A 308 -9.45 -8.12 -12.93
N ILE A 309 -10.23 -7.84 -13.96
CA ILE A 309 -11.53 -7.14 -13.85
C ILE A 309 -12.52 -8.00 -13.05
N PHE A 310 -12.57 -9.31 -13.33
CA PHE A 310 -13.42 -10.24 -12.59
C PHE A 310 -13.04 -10.26 -11.12
N HIS A 311 -11.75 -10.38 -10.80
CA HIS A 311 -11.29 -10.45 -9.42
C HIS A 311 -11.69 -9.20 -8.63
N VAL A 312 -11.44 -8.00 -9.17
CA VAL A 312 -11.80 -6.74 -8.51
C VAL A 312 -13.32 -6.61 -8.32
N ARG A 313 -14.11 -6.93 -9.35
CA ARG A 313 -15.58 -6.74 -9.31
C ARG A 313 -16.31 -7.79 -8.48
N GLN A 314 -15.79 -9.01 -8.41
CA GLN A 314 -16.37 -10.13 -7.66
C GLN A 314 -15.79 -10.25 -6.26
N HIS A 315 -14.93 -9.31 -5.86
CA HIS A 315 -14.37 -9.30 -4.53
C HIS A 315 -15.49 -9.30 -3.46
N PRO A 316 -15.42 -10.15 -2.41
CA PRO A 316 -16.52 -10.29 -1.44
C PRO A 316 -16.97 -8.96 -0.81
N LYS A 317 -16.01 -8.07 -0.50
CA LYS A 317 -16.29 -6.74 0.06
C LYS A 317 -17.03 -5.82 -0.92
N VAL A 318 -16.77 -5.96 -2.22
CA VAL A 318 -17.48 -5.21 -3.26
C VAL A 318 -18.91 -5.71 -3.37
N PHE A 319 -19.10 -7.04 -3.37
CA PHE A 319 -20.42 -7.64 -3.47
C PHE A 319 -21.32 -7.28 -2.28
N SER A 320 -20.74 -7.18 -1.07
CA SER A 320 -21.45 -6.74 0.14
C SER A 320 -21.63 -5.22 0.25
N SER A 321 -20.98 -4.43 -0.61
CA SER A 321 -21.07 -2.96 -0.57
C SER A 321 -22.35 -2.43 -1.22
N SER A 322 -22.68 -1.18 -0.91
CA SER A 322 -23.82 -0.49 -1.52
C SER A 322 -23.75 -0.48 -3.06
N LYS A 323 -24.91 -0.47 -3.71
CA LYS A 323 -24.97 -0.54 -5.19
C LYS A 323 -24.22 0.61 -5.86
N TRP A 324 -24.19 1.77 -5.22
CA TRP A 324 -23.54 2.96 -5.76
C TRP A 324 -22.01 2.84 -5.75
N LEU A 325 -21.43 2.18 -4.74
CA LEU A 325 -19.99 1.88 -4.69
C LEU A 325 -19.62 0.87 -5.77
N GLN A 326 -20.42 -0.19 -5.94
CA GLN A 326 -20.22 -1.17 -7.02
C GLN A 326 -20.23 -0.52 -8.41
N VAL A 327 -21.18 0.41 -8.65
CA VAL A 327 -21.26 1.14 -9.92
C VAL A 327 -20.09 2.10 -10.08
N TRP A 328 -19.67 2.78 -9.02
CA TRP A 328 -18.51 3.67 -9.07
C TRP A 328 -17.24 2.87 -9.37
N LEU A 329 -16.98 1.78 -8.64
CA LEU A 329 -15.83 0.91 -8.86
C LEU A 329 -15.80 0.34 -10.27
N ALA A 330 -16.96 -0.11 -10.79
CA ALA A 330 -17.05 -0.62 -12.16
C ALA A 330 -16.65 0.42 -13.21
N LYS A 331 -16.94 1.71 -12.98
CA LYS A 331 -16.49 2.80 -13.86
C LYS A 331 -14.99 3.05 -13.72
N GLU A 332 -14.46 3.08 -12.50
CA GLU A 332 -13.04 3.37 -12.28
C GLU A 332 -12.13 2.23 -12.76
N ILE A 333 -12.53 0.96 -12.61
CA ILE A 333 -11.77 -0.19 -13.10
C ILE A 333 -11.76 -0.29 -14.63
N GLU A 334 -12.78 0.26 -15.31
CA GLU A 334 -12.78 0.40 -16.76
C GLU A 334 -11.89 1.57 -17.22
N LYS A 335 -12.01 2.73 -16.54
CA LYS A 335 -11.21 3.92 -16.86
C LYS A 335 -9.72 3.67 -16.76
N PHE A 336 -9.27 2.96 -15.72
CA PHE A 336 -7.86 2.71 -15.45
C PHE A 336 -7.06 2.15 -16.66
N PRO A 337 -7.38 0.96 -17.20
CA PRO A 337 -6.66 0.44 -18.37
C PRO A 337 -6.89 1.27 -19.63
N LEU A 338 -8.07 1.87 -19.83
CA LEU A 338 -8.32 2.76 -20.97
C LEU A 338 -7.45 4.03 -20.92
N ALA A 339 -7.22 4.56 -19.72
CA ALA A 339 -6.34 5.69 -19.49
C ALA A 339 -4.87 5.34 -19.77
N HIS A 340 -4.41 4.14 -19.37
CA HIS A 340 -3.09 3.64 -19.77
C HIS A 340 -2.94 3.56 -21.29
N ILE A 341 -3.94 3.01 -22.00
CA ILE A 341 -3.90 2.94 -23.46
C ILE A 341 -3.85 4.36 -24.07
N LYS A 342 -4.66 5.28 -23.56
CA LYS A 342 -4.67 6.68 -23.99
C LYS A 342 -3.31 7.36 -23.77
N HIS A 343 -2.69 7.13 -22.61
CA HIS A 343 -1.37 7.63 -22.27
C HIS A 343 -0.29 7.03 -23.19
N LEU A 344 -0.35 5.73 -23.50
CA LEU A 344 0.55 5.10 -24.48
C LEU A 344 0.46 5.76 -25.86
N GLU A 345 -0.75 6.11 -26.32
CA GLU A 345 -0.91 6.89 -27.57
C GLU A 345 -0.27 8.27 -27.48
N ASP A 346 -0.45 8.97 -26.36
CA ASP A 346 0.17 10.28 -26.14
C ASP A 346 1.71 10.17 -26.14
N CYS A 347 2.28 9.13 -25.50
CA CYS A 347 3.71 8.84 -25.57
C CYS A 347 4.19 8.55 -26.99
N LEU A 348 3.41 7.82 -27.79
CA LEU A 348 3.75 7.54 -29.19
C LEU A 348 3.73 8.81 -30.06
N LEU A 349 2.78 9.72 -29.82
CA LEU A 349 2.73 11.02 -30.49
C LEU A 349 3.93 11.89 -30.08
N PHE A 350 4.17 11.99 -28.77
CA PHE A 350 5.29 12.73 -28.20
C PHE A 350 6.65 12.22 -28.70
N SER A 351 6.85 10.90 -28.73
CA SER A 351 8.11 10.29 -29.19
C SER A 351 8.40 10.61 -30.66
N LYS A 352 7.37 10.68 -31.52
CA LYS A 352 7.51 11.09 -32.93
C LYS A 352 7.90 12.55 -33.09
N GLU A 353 7.41 13.45 -32.22
CA GLU A 353 7.84 14.86 -32.21
C GLU A 353 9.27 15.03 -31.73
N ALA A 354 9.71 14.14 -30.83
CA ALA A 354 11.07 14.12 -30.31
C ALA A 354 12.10 13.53 -31.30
N GLU A 355 11.68 12.90 -32.39
CA GLU A 355 12.58 12.36 -33.42
C GLU A 355 13.31 13.48 -34.17
N GLY A 356 14.55 13.77 -33.75
CA GLY A 356 15.45 14.73 -34.40
C GLY A 356 15.84 15.94 -33.57
N SER A 357 15.33 16.08 -32.35
CA SER A 357 15.72 17.15 -31.42
C SER A 357 16.56 16.62 -30.26
N ASN A 358 17.66 17.32 -29.94
CA ASN A 358 18.47 17.05 -28.75
C ASN A 358 17.96 17.80 -27.50
N GLN A 359 16.89 18.58 -27.61
CA GLN A 359 16.34 19.39 -26.53
C GLN A 359 15.11 18.73 -25.88
N PRO A 360 14.75 19.10 -24.63
CA PRO A 360 13.52 18.65 -23.99
C PRO A 360 12.35 19.10 -24.86
N THR A 361 11.72 18.12 -25.51
CA THR A 361 10.62 18.38 -26.44
C THR A 361 9.41 18.87 -25.69
N ILE A 362 8.86 19.99 -26.15
CA ILE A 362 7.52 20.45 -25.80
C ILE A 362 6.54 19.57 -26.56
N PHE A 363 5.55 19.01 -25.87
CA PHE A 363 4.51 18.19 -26.49
C PHE A 363 3.52 19.08 -27.24
N SER A 364 3.83 19.36 -28.50
CA SER A 364 3.13 20.40 -29.27
C SER A 364 1.79 19.92 -29.83
N SER A 365 1.63 18.60 -30.00
CA SER A 365 0.35 17.98 -30.41
C SER A 365 -0.52 17.53 -29.22
N ALA A 366 -0.31 18.10 -28.03
CA ALA A 366 -1.17 17.84 -26.88
C ALA A 366 -2.65 18.04 -27.25
N ARG A 367 -3.44 16.98 -27.05
CA ARG A 367 -4.87 16.94 -27.44
C ARG A 367 -5.76 17.76 -26.51
N VAL A 368 -5.27 18.05 -25.31
CA VAL A 368 -5.96 18.76 -24.22
C VAL A 368 -4.92 19.56 -23.42
N SER A 369 -5.39 20.47 -22.57
CA SER A 369 -4.51 21.23 -21.67
C SER A 369 -3.81 20.32 -20.65
N TYR A 370 -2.70 20.79 -20.06
CA TYR A 370 -2.07 20.13 -18.92
C TYR A 370 -3.07 19.85 -17.79
N PHE A 371 -3.93 20.83 -17.49
CA PHE A 371 -4.96 20.71 -16.45
C PHE A 371 -5.92 19.54 -16.70
N ASP A 372 -6.44 19.43 -17.92
CA ASP A 372 -7.37 18.36 -18.27
C ASP A 372 -6.65 17.01 -18.33
N TRP A 373 -5.45 16.96 -18.91
CA TRP A 373 -4.66 15.73 -19.02
C TRP A 373 -4.31 15.17 -17.64
N VAL A 374 -3.81 16.01 -16.74
CA VAL A 374 -3.35 15.56 -15.41
C VAL A 374 -4.53 15.07 -14.55
N ARG A 375 -5.71 15.69 -14.65
CA ARG A 375 -6.92 15.33 -13.88
C ARG A 375 -7.77 14.23 -14.52
N THR A 376 -7.44 13.79 -15.73
CA THR A 376 -8.13 12.71 -16.43
C THR A 376 -7.13 11.61 -16.79
N THR A 377 -6.67 11.56 -18.05
CA THR A 377 -5.79 10.51 -18.59
C THR A 377 -4.66 10.15 -17.64
N SER A 378 -3.92 11.13 -17.14
CA SER A 378 -2.72 10.86 -16.33
C SER A 378 -3.04 10.46 -14.89
N SER A 379 -3.97 11.12 -14.21
CA SER A 379 -4.42 10.67 -12.87
C SER A 379 -5.17 9.34 -12.91
N ASP A 380 -5.86 9.02 -14.02
CA ASP A 380 -6.58 7.76 -14.20
C ASP A 380 -5.63 6.60 -14.54
N THR A 381 -4.40 6.87 -15.01
CA THR A 381 -3.34 5.83 -15.04
C THR A 381 -2.76 5.60 -13.66
N THR A 382 -2.94 6.51 -12.71
CA THR A 382 -2.72 6.13 -11.32
C THR A 382 -3.84 5.19 -10.94
N SER A 383 -3.49 4.08 -10.33
CA SER A 383 -4.48 3.14 -9.82
C SER A 383 -5.23 3.65 -8.58
N CYS A 384 -4.95 4.89 -8.15
CA CYS A 384 -5.54 5.53 -6.98
C CYS A 384 -7.09 5.57 -7.04
N PRO A 385 -7.76 5.98 -8.13
CA PRO A 385 -9.21 6.08 -8.14
C PRO A 385 -9.92 4.76 -7.87
N PHE A 386 -9.57 3.67 -8.58
CA PHE A 386 -10.25 2.40 -8.36
C PHE A 386 -9.85 1.78 -7.01
N ALA A 387 -8.59 1.90 -6.58
CA ALA A 387 -8.14 1.41 -5.29
C ALA A 387 -8.83 2.13 -4.13
N PHE A 388 -9.10 3.43 -4.28
CA PHE A 388 -9.85 4.22 -3.31
C PHE A 388 -11.30 3.72 -3.19
N VAL A 389 -11.99 3.48 -4.30
CA VAL A 389 -13.36 2.94 -4.24
C VAL A 389 -13.39 1.53 -3.66
N LEU A 390 -12.42 0.69 -4.02
CA LEU A 390 -12.30 -0.66 -3.45
C LEU A 390 -12.04 -0.60 -1.94
N PHE A 391 -11.21 0.33 -1.48
CA PHE A 391 -11.03 0.60 -0.06
C PHE A 391 -12.35 1.01 0.62
N LEU A 392 -13.15 1.89 0.02
CA LEU A 392 -14.47 2.24 0.53
C LEU A 392 -15.38 1.01 0.65
N CYS A 393 -15.33 0.07 -0.30
CA CYS A 393 -16.03 -1.21 -0.19
C CYS A 393 -15.52 -2.04 0.99
N CYS A 394 -14.21 -2.08 1.24
CA CYS A 394 -13.60 -2.83 2.34
C CYS A 394 -13.98 -2.30 3.73
N ILE A 395 -14.23 -0.99 3.86
CA ILE A 395 -14.62 -0.35 5.12
C ILE A 395 -16.13 -0.08 5.23
N HIS A 396 -16.91 -0.49 4.23
CA HIS A 396 -18.34 -0.25 4.19
C HIS A 396 -19.06 -1.01 5.32
N GLU A 397 -19.91 -0.30 6.06
CA GLU A 397 -20.83 -0.87 7.04
C GLU A 397 -22.27 -0.70 6.53
N PRO A 398 -22.99 -1.78 6.15
CA PRO A 398 -24.34 -1.68 5.57
C PRO A 398 -25.37 -0.95 6.44
N SER A 399 -25.16 -0.94 7.76
CA SER A 399 -26.02 -0.24 8.71
C SER A 399 -25.76 1.27 8.77
N LYS A 400 -24.71 1.78 8.13
CA LYS A 400 -24.27 3.18 8.17
C LYS A 400 -23.91 3.70 6.78
N GLU A 401 -24.91 4.23 6.07
CA GLU A 401 -24.75 4.79 4.73
C GLU A 401 -24.29 6.27 4.72
N THR A 402 -23.36 6.66 5.60
CA THR A 402 -22.97 8.08 5.75
C THR A 402 -22.39 8.69 4.47
N LEU A 403 -21.66 7.89 3.68
CA LEU A 403 -21.10 8.30 2.38
C LEU A 403 -22.10 8.19 1.21
N ALA A 404 -23.31 7.66 1.39
CA ALA A 404 -24.27 7.50 0.29
C ALA A 404 -25.06 8.78 -0.01
N SER A 405 -25.10 9.71 0.94
CA SER A 405 -25.85 10.96 0.84
C SER A 405 -25.17 11.99 -0.07
N GLY A 406 -25.94 12.94 -0.63
CA GLY A 406 -25.51 13.81 -1.75
C GLY A 406 -24.18 14.53 -1.53
N LEU A 407 -24.08 15.37 -0.51
CA LEU A 407 -22.87 16.17 -0.25
C LEU A 407 -21.66 15.30 0.17
N PRO A 408 -21.73 14.40 1.18
CA PRO A 408 -20.60 13.55 1.55
C PRO A 408 -20.07 12.72 0.38
N ARG A 409 -20.98 12.22 -0.47
CA ARG A 409 -20.64 11.48 -1.68
C ARG A 409 -19.92 12.33 -2.73
N TYR A 410 -20.31 13.59 -2.86
CA TYR A 410 -19.65 14.53 -3.77
C TYR A 410 -18.24 14.85 -3.27
N VAL A 411 -18.11 15.20 -1.99
CA VAL A 411 -16.83 15.57 -1.38
C VAL A 411 -15.85 14.39 -1.38
N VAL A 412 -16.30 13.17 -1.09
CA VAL A 412 -15.40 11.99 -1.12
C VAL A 412 -14.91 11.65 -2.52
N GLN A 413 -15.73 11.89 -3.56
CA GLN A 413 -15.31 11.76 -4.95
C GLN A 413 -14.30 12.86 -5.34
N SER A 414 -14.54 14.10 -4.88
CA SER A 414 -13.62 15.23 -5.08
C SER A 414 -12.25 14.96 -4.43
N ALA A 415 -12.23 14.52 -3.17
CA ALA A 415 -11.02 14.14 -2.45
C ALA A 415 -10.23 13.05 -3.19
N CYS A 416 -10.93 12.02 -3.69
CA CYS A 416 -10.32 10.95 -4.49
C CYS A 416 -9.61 11.49 -5.75
N ARG A 417 -10.20 12.48 -6.43
CA ARG A 417 -9.64 13.08 -7.64
C ARG A 417 -8.44 13.97 -7.36
N HIS A 418 -8.49 14.80 -6.30
CA HIS A 418 -7.33 15.58 -5.86
C HIS A 418 -6.17 14.66 -5.46
N LEU A 419 -6.46 13.57 -4.73
CA LEU A 419 -5.46 12.59 -4.35
C LEU A 419 -4.80 11.92 -5.57
N ALA A 420 -5.59 11.45 -6.54
CA ALA A 420 -5.07 10.81 -7.75
C ALA A 420 -4.22 11.78 -8.61
N THR A 421 -4.64 13.05 -8.71
CA THR A 421 -3.89 14.09 -9.41
C THR A 421 -2.54 14.35 -8.72
N MET A 422 -2.53 14.47 -7.39
CA MET A 422 -1.31 14.63 -6.59
C MET A 422 -0.36 13.44 -6.75
N CYS A 423 -0.88 12.20 -6.78
CA CYS A 423 -0.10 10.99 -7.04
C CYS A 423 0.66 11.07 -8.37
N ARG A 424 -0.06 11.47 -9.43
CA ARG A 424 0.52 11.58 -10.77
C ARG A 424 1.63 12.62 -10.81
N GLN A 425 1.40 13.78 -10.22
CA GLN A 425 2.39 14.86 -10.16
C GLN A 425 3.65 14.43 -9.39
N HIS A 426 3.51 13.77 -8.23
CA HIS A 426 4.68 13.25 -7.52
C HIS A 426 5.44 12.17 -8.32
N ASN A 427 4.72 11.28 -9.01
CA ASN A 427 5.33 10.29 -9.89
C ASN A 427 6.12 10.99 -11.00
N ASP A 428 5.50 11.94 -11.70
CA ASP A 428 6.13 12.74 -12.77
C ASP A 428 7.41 13.45 -12.31
N ILE A 429 7.39 14.07 -11.12
CA ILE A 429 8.57 14.75 -10.55
C ILE A 429 9.72 13.75 -10.33
N GLY A 430 9.40 12.59 -9.76
CA GLY A 430 10.39 11.53 -9.47
C GLY A 430 10.89 10.81 -10.71
N SER A 431 10.09 10.74 -11.78
CA SER A 431 10.36 9.95 -12.98
C SER A 431 10.97 10.73 -14.14
N VAL A 432 11.07 12.06 -14.08
CA VAL A 432 11.57 12.93 -15.18
C VAL A 432 12.77 12.34 -15.94
N HIS A 433 13.79 11.85 -15.23
CA HIS A 433 14.99 11.33 -15.90
C HIS A 433 14.75 10.00 -16.63
N ARG A 434 13.97 9.11 -16.02
CA ARG A 434 13.58 7.82 -16.62
C ARG A 434 12.67 8.07 -17.83
N ASP A 435 11.66 8.91 -17.68
CA ASP A 435 10.69 9.19 -18.74
C ASP A 435 11.37 9.87 -19.94
N TYR A 436 12.33 10.76 -19.70
CA TYR A 436 13.17 11.32 -20.76
C TYR A 436 13.96 10.22 -21.50
N ALA A 437 14.61 9.31 -20.78
CA ALA A 437 15.39 8.22 -21.38
C ALA A 437 14.51 7.22 -22.16
N GLU A 438 13.29 6.98 -21.69
CA GLU A 438 12.31 6.07 -22.32
C GLU A 438 11.43 6.75 -23.38
N LYS A 439 11.55 8.07 -23.56
CA LYS A 439 10.66 8.90 -24.39
C LYS A 439 9.19 8.79 -23.99
N ASN A 440 8.91 8.62 -22.70
CA ASN A 440 7.57 8.69 -22.15
C ASN A 440 7.15 10.16 -21.97
N LEU A 441 5.88 10.46 -22.19
CA LEU A 441 5.32 11.77 -21.92
C LEU A 441 5.25 12.01 -20.41
N ASN A 442 5.78 13.14 -19.96
CA ASN A 442 5.77 13.57 -18.56
C ASN A 442 5.03 14.91 -18.42
N SER A 443 4.52 15.21 -17.23
CA SER A 443 3.95 16.53 -16.90
C SER A 443 4.84 17.69 -17.38
N ILE A 444 6.17 17.60 -17.26
CA ILE A 444 7.10 18.70 -17.62
C ILE A 444 7.16 19.01 -19.13
N ASN A 445 6.56 18.19 -19.98
CA ASN A 445 6.58 18.38 -21.44
C ASN A 445 5.45 19.30 -21.95
N PHE A 446 4.53 19.70 -21.08
CA PHE A 446 3.43 20.59 -21.45
C PHE A 446 3.88 22.06 -21.48
N SER A 447 3.47 22.80 -22.52
CA SER A 447 3.86 24.20 -22.75
C SER A 447 3.44 25.11 -21.60
N GLU A 448 2.32 24.83 -20.94
CA GLU A 448 1.77 25.63 -19.85
C GLU A 448 2.70 25.71 -18.62
N LEU A 449 3.66 24.79 -18.49
CA LEU A 449 4.68 24.81 -17.42
C LEU A 449 5.97 25.53 -17.85
N ILE A 450 6.13 25.76 -19.15
CA ILE A 450 7.33 26.35 -19.76
C ILE A 450 7.11 27.85 -19.96
N ASP A 451 5.89 28.25 -20.30
CA ASP A 451 5.47 29.64 -20.48
C ASP A 451 5.70 30.43 -19.18
N GLY A 452 6.72 31.31 -19.18
CA GLY A 452 7.16 32.09 -18.01
C GLY A 452 8.51 31.68 -17.40
N LEU A 453 9.18 30.67 -17.95
CA LEU A 453 10.58 30.30 -17.61
C LEU A 453 11.61 30.83 -18.62
N GLU A 454 11.24 31.85 -19.40
CA GLU A 454 12.03 32.42 -20.52
C GLU A 454 13.41 32.97 -20.13
N ASP A 455 13.64 33.26 -18.83
CA ASP A 455 14.89 33.77 -18.29
C ASP A 455 15.90 32.68 -17.85
N ALA A 456 15.53 31.39 -17.93
CA ALA A 456 16.46 30.31 -17.62
C ALA A 456 17.45 30.13 -18.79
N ASP A 457 18.74 30.26 -18.51
CA ASP A 457 19.81 30.06 -19.50
C ASP A 457 19.61 28.70 -20.21
N ASP A 458 19.27 28.77 -21.50
CA ASP A 458 18.86 27.62 -22.34
C ASP A 458 20.02 26.63 -22.56
N SER A 459 21.23 26.95 -22.07
CA SER A 459 22.42 26.12 -22.15
C SER A 459 22.50 25.01 -21.10
N ASP A 460 21.71 25.06 -20.01
CA ASP A 460 21.71 24.02 -18.97
C ASP A 460 20.35 23.32 -18.81
N LEU A 461 20.21 22.19 -19.52
CA LEU A 461 19.06 21.28 -19.45
C LEU A 461 18.73 20.85 -18.00
N TYR A 462 19.74 20.69 -17.15
CA TYR A 462 19.53 20.27 -15.77
C TYR A 462 18.85 21.37 -14.95
N GLN A 463 19.26 22.62 -15.14
CA GLN A 463 18.61 23.78 -14.50
C GLN A 463 17.18 23.96 -14.98
N LYS A 464 16.93 23.82 -16.29
CA LYS A 464 15.57 23.88 -16.86
C LYS A 464 14.66 22.80 -16.29
N GLN A 465 15.13 21.55 -16.22
CA GLN A 465 14.37 20.46 -15.58
C GLN A 465 14.15 20.70 -14.08
N ALA A 466 15.13 21.26 -13.38
CA ALA A 466 14.98 21.60 -11.96
C ALA A 466 13.92 22.70 -11.73
N ALA A 467 13.88 23.72 -12.59
CA ALA A 467 12.86 24.77 -12.55
C ALA A 467 11.45 24.21 -12.82
N LEU A 468 11.30 23.36 -13.84
CA LEU A 468 10.03 22.69 -14.16
C LEU A 468 9.55 21.77 -13.03
N ARG A 469 10.45 20.99 -12.42
CA ARG A 469 10.12 20.18 -11.23
C ARG A 469 9.65 21.04 -10.06
N LYS A 470 10.28 22.20 -9.85
CA LYS A 470 9.89 23.15 -8.80
C LYS A 470 8.49 23.73 -9.06
N GLU A 471 8.16 24.04 -10.31
CA GLU A 471 6.84 24.53 -10.67
C GLU A 471 5.78 23.44 -10.47
N LEU A 472 6.05 22.22 -10.95
CA LEU A 472 5.18 21.07 -10.77
C LEU A 472 4.93 20.75 -9.28
N LEU A 473 5.95 20.93 -8.43
CA LEU A 473 5.79 20.79 -6.98
C LEU A 473 4.82 21.81 -6.39
N LYS A 474 4.83 23.08 -6.85
CA LYS A 474 3.86 24.09 -6.41
C LYS A 474 2.42 23.72 -6.80
N ILE A 475 2.23 23.17 -7.99
CA ILE A 475 0.91 22.70 -8.45
C ILE A 475 0.46 21.51 -7.59
N SER A 476 1.38 20.61 -7.26
CA SER A 476 1.10 19.50 -6.35
C SER A 476 0.74 19.96 -4.93
N GLU A 477 1.39 21.01 -4.43
CA GLU A 477 1.01 21.65 -3.16
C GLU A 477 -0.38 22.31 -3.22
N PHE A 478 -0.79 22.82 -4.39
CA PHE A 478 -2.15 23.30 -4.59
C PHE A 478 -3.17 22.14 -4.50
N GLU A 479 -2.93 21.02 -5.20
CA GLU A 479 -3.80 19.84 -5.09
C GLU A 479 -3.88 19.30 -3.66
N ARG A 480 -2.78 19.36 -2.89
CA ARG A 480 -2.77 19.00 -1.47
C ARG A 480 -3.70 19.90 -0.65
N LYS A 481 -3.67 21.22 -0.86
CA LYS A 481 -4.56 22.16 -0.15
C LYS A 481 -6.03 21.89 -0.45
N GLU A 482 -6.36 21.56 -1.69
CA GLU A 482 -7.72 21.22 -2.09
C GLU A 482 -8.16 19.89 -1.46
N LEU A 483 -7.28 18.87 -1.44
CA LEU A 483 -7.51 17.62 -0.72
C LEU A 483 -7.74 17.85 0.78
N ASP A 484 -6.90 18.66 1.44
CA ASP A 484 -7.03 18.96 2.86
C ASP A 484 -8.34 19.69 3.18
N ARG A 485 -8.80 20.56 2.27
CA ARG A 485 -10.11 21.21 2.37
C ARG A 485 -11.23 20.17 2.31
N ASP A 486 -11.21 19.27 1.33
CA ASP A 486 -12.23 18.23 1.19
C ASP A 486 -12.22 17.27 2.39
N LEU A 487 -11.04 16.91 2.91
CA LEU A 487 -10.92 16.11 4.13
C LEU A 487 -11.44 16.84 5.36
N GLY A 488 -11.25 18.16 5.45
CA GLY A 488 -11.80 19.01 6.50
C GLY A 488 -13.33 19.09 6.46
N GLU A 489 -13.93 19.11 5.26
CA GLU A 489 -15.38 19.02 5.11
C GLU A 489 -15.90 17.61 5.44
N LEU A 490 -15.20 16.55 5.01
CA LEU A 490 -15.58 15.17 5.35
C LEU A 490 -15.56 14.92 6.86
N ASP A 491 -14.61 15.50 7.59
CA ASP A 491 -14.52 15.40 9.06
C ASP A 491 -15.81 15.82 9.77
N LYS A 492 -16.56 16.77 9.18
CA LYS A 492 -17.85 17.27 9.69
C LYS A 492 -19.04 16.41 9.25
N LEU A 493 -18.86 15.63 8.19
CA LEU A 493 -19.95 14.95 7.46
C LEU A 493 -20.02 13.44 7.74
N VAL A 494 -18.93 12.81 8.19
CA VAL A 494 -18.84 11.35 8.36
C VAL A 494 -18.42 10.95 9.77
N ASP A 495 -18.68 9.70 10.15
CA ASP A 495 -18.25 9.17 11.45
C ASP A 495 -16.73 9.27 11.63
N ALA A 496 -16.29 9.61 12.84
CA ALA A 496 -14.87 9.70 13.19
C ALA A 496 -14.07 8.42 12.85
N LYS A 497 -14.71 7.24 12.96
CA LYS A 497 -14.11 5.96 12.57
C LYS A 497 -13.84 5.88 11.06
N ILE A 498 -14.82 6.26 10.24
CA ILE A 498 -14.68 6.28 8.78
C ILE A 498 -13.62 7.31 8.39
N MET A 499 -13.65 8.49 9.02
CA MET A 499 -12.67 9.52 8.74
C MET A 499 -11.25 9.09 9.11
N ALA A 500 -11.05 8.40 10.24
CA ALA A 500 -9.76 7.84 10.61
C ALA A 500 -9.23 6.86 9.55
N LEU A 501 -10.10 6.01 8.99
CA LEU A 501 -9.76 5.07 7.92
C LEU A 501 -9.43 5.80 6.60
N LEU A 502 -10.22 6.80 6.20
CA LEU A 502 -9.92 7.64 5.04
C LEU A 502 -8.55 8.32 5.15
N ARG A 503 -8.22 8.84 6.35
CA ARG A 503 -6.91 9.43 6.62
C ARG A 503 -5.77 8.40 6.52
N VAL A 504 -6.00 7.13 6.87
CA VAL A 504 -5.00 6.06 6.65
C VAL A 504 -4.74 5.87 5.16
N PHE A 505 -5.80 5.75 4.34
CA PHE A 505 -5.63 5.60 2.88
C PHE A 505 -4.88 6.78 2.27
N VAL A 506 -5.29 8.02 2.60
CA VAL A 506 -4.62 9.23 2.12
C VAL A 506 -3.15 9.24 2.53
N LYS A 507 -2.81 8.87 3.77
CA LYS A 507 -1.42 8.81 4.25
C LYS A 507 -0.59 7.76 3.51
N VAL A 508 -1.15 6.59 3.23
CA VAL A 508 -0.45 5.55 2.46
C VAL A 508 -0.13 6.06 1.06
N THR A 509 -1.13 6.66 0.42
CA THR A 509 -0.99 7.20 -0.93
C THR A 509 0.00 8.36 -0.98
N ASP A 510 -0.04 9.28 -0.02
CA ASP A 510 0.94 10.35 0.10
C ASP A 510 2.37 9.83 0.36
N LEU A 511 2.49 8.79 1.19
CA LEU A 511 3.77 8.16 1.49
C LEU A 511 4.44 7.59 0.23
N TYR A 512 3.68 6.98 -0.68
CA TYR A 512 4.25 6.57 -1.98
C TYR A 512 4.78 7.76 -2.77
N GLY A 513 4.07 8.89 -2.80
CA GLY A 513 4.56 10.13 -3.40
C GLY A 513 5.89 10.58 -2.81
N GLN A 514 6.01 10.59 -1.47
CA GLN A 514 7.27 10.93 -0.79
C GLN A 514 8.39 9.92 -1.10
N ILE A 515 8.08 8.64 -1.22
CA ILE A 515 9.05 7.62 -1.64
C ILE A 515 9.57 7.94 -3.04
N TYR A 516 8.68 8.22 -4.01
CA TYR A 516 9.08 8.57 -5.39
C TYR A 516 9.95 9.83 -5.47
N LEU A 517 9.68 10.84 -4.63
CA LEU A 517 10.49 12.06 -4.57
C LEU A 517 11.92 11.80 -4.06
N ILE A 518 12.10 10.81 -3.18
CA ILE A 518 13.41 10.46 -2.59
C ILE A 518 14.13 9.41 -3.45
N ARG A 519 13.38 8.47 -4.00
CA ARG A 519 13.87 7.31 -4.74
C ARG A 519 12.81 6.83 -5.73
N ASP A 520 13.18 6.82 -7.01
CA ASP A 520 12.36 6.13 -8.00
C ASP A 520 12.30 4.62 -7.69
N ILE A 521 11.08 4.14 -7.42
CA ILE A 521 10.77 2.73 -7.18
C ILE A 521 9.99 2.10 -8.36
N GLY A 522 9.80 2.85 -9.44
CA GLY A 522 9.18 2.34 -10.67
C GLY A 522 10.02 1.23 -11.31
N VAL A 523 9.36 0.42 -12.13
CA VAL A 523 10.04 -0.63 -12.89
C VAL A 523 10.64 -0.05 -14.15
N THR A 524 11.86 -0.48 -14.47
CA THR A 524 12.52 -0.12 -15.73
C THR A 524 12.29 -1.25 -16.74
N LYS A 525 12.02 -0.90 -18.00
CA LYS A 525 11.93 -1.86 -19.09
C LYS A 525 13.28 -2.57 -19.27
N ILE A 526 13.28 -3.90 -19.34
CA ILE A 526 14.47 -4.64 -19.78
C ILE A 526 14.53 -4.52 -21.30
N ALA A 527 15.51 -3.78 -21.82
CA ALA A 527 15.73 -3.72 -23.25
C ALA A 527 15.96 -5.14 -23.78
N ARG A 528 15.18 -5.56 -24.80
CA ARG A 528 15.60 -6.70 -25.62
C ARG A 528 16.83 -6.22 -26.37
N ASP A 529 18.00 -6.78 -26.04
CA ASP A 529 19.17 -6.68 -26.91
C ASP A 529 18.69 -7.00 -28.33
N SER A 530 18.82 -6.02 -29.21
CA SER A 530 18.47 -6.16 -30.62
C SER A 530 19.39 -7.24 -31.19
N LYS A 531 18.87 -8.45 -31.36
CA LYS A 531 19.50 -9.50 -32.17
C LYS A 531 18.98 -9.45 -33.59
#